data_AF-A0A1G5M630-F1
#
_entry.id   AF-A0A1G5M630-F1
#
_cell.length_a   1.000
_cell.length_b   1.000
_cell.length_c   1.000
_cell.angle_alpha   90.00
_cell.angle_beta   90.00
_cell.angle_gamma   90.00
#
_symmetry.space_group_name_H-M   'P 1'
#
loop_
_entity.id
_entity.type
_entity.pdbx_description
1 polymer ?
#
loop_
_entity_poly.entity_id
_entity_poly.type
_entity_poly.pdbx_seq_one_letter_code
_entity_poly.pdbx_strand_id
1 'polypeptide(L)'
;MVLRMASPRRNPTTGIYELRKRVPADLREKARGRMITLPVAGEPRRVRAGAEVKVSLSTREATEAKKRFREAEVALEGFWEALRNGPQKLSHKQALALAGEVRAEWIAAFDEEPATEAIWQNVIRANALAQEGRRTPLSIPTEHERDLAIEKRFGKITDIWLSLRGLEIDSVSRWRVLEHVARSMDDVARVNRQKATGDYSDTGETNRYPEFEAPKPAAVPPSGVMFAEIIKKEAEIRSRGKDSEPLPKNTIDKFTRHTREFAKFIGSERASDTTRQKAAAWLDHMREEADKGKKLSNKTMGDKLASLKAVLGWGRQHDFGFFPEGNPVSGIRPPTARSIPQGSRTFTLVEARAILQACRAETEPERRWLPWLMAYSGARINEVAGLTRDDFFERDGDSFYHIRSNAVRRIKTRTSERRVPLHPAIVEEGFLAFLKEQKKGVRLFDNRADEALRKWVGRELLTRDVPPNHGWRHLFEDLCTNAGRRSYAEASAMAKVLPRSSRGTRTISSPCSSVSRWG
;
A
#
# COMPACT_ATOMS: atom_id res chain seq x y z
N MET A 1 -13.94 44.42 9.96
CA MET A 1 -12.53 44.59 10.38
C MET A 1 -11.69 44.55 9.11
N VAL A 2 -11.23 45.70 8.61
CA VAL A 2 -10.48 45.79 7.35
C VAL A 2 -9.13 45.11 7.55
N LEU A 3 -8.87 44.02 6.82
CA LEU A 3 -7.56 43.36 6.83
C LEU A 3 -6.51 44.38 6.42
N ARG A 4 -5.65 44.77 7.38
CA ARG A 4 -4.51 45.66 7.14
C ARG A 4 -3.62 44.96 6.11
N MET A 5 -3.70 45.37 4.85
CA MET A 5 -2.83 44.85 3.80
C MET A 5 -1.38 45.10 4.20
N ALA A 6 -0.50 44.13 3.95
CA ALA A 6 0.91 44.31 4.21
C ALA A 6 1.41 45.52 3.39
N SER A 7 2.19 46.40 4.01
CA SER A 7 2.67 47.64 3.40
C SER A 7 4.19 47.70 3.44
N PRO A 8 4.85 48.33 2.45
CA PRO A 8 6.29 48.54 2.48
C PRO A 8 6.68 49.29 3.76
N ARG A 9 7.66 48.76 4.51
CA ARG A 9 8.11 49.36 5.76
C ARG A 9 9.36 50.18 5.49
N ARG A 10 9.39 51.44 5.91
CA ARG A 10 10.60 52.27 5.79
C ARG A 10 11.61 51.85 6.85
N ASN A 11 12.83 51.54 6.44
CA ASN A 11 13.92 51.23 7.37
C ASN A 11 14.37 52.53 8.06
N PRO A 12 14.37 52.61 9.40
CA PRO A 12 14.68 53.83 10.14
C PRO A 12 16.15 54.27 10.02
N THR A 13 17.07 53.38 9.66
CA THR A 13 18.51 53.67 9.58
C THR A 13 18.95 54.09 8.17
N THR A 14 18.36 53.49 7.12
CA THR A 14 18.79 53.71 5.73
C THR A 14 17.80 54.52 4.90
N GLY A 15 16.57 54.72 5.41
CA GLY A 15 15.49 55.43 4.71
C GLY A 15 14.91 54.70 3.50
N ILE A 16 15.40 53.48 3.19
CA ILE A 16 14.98 52.62 2.08
C ILE A 16 13.78 51.77 2.54
N TYR A 17 12.82 51.53 1.64
CA TYR A 17 11.69 50.64 1.92
C TYR A 17 12.08 49.16 1.83
N GLU A 18 11.59 48.35 2.78
CA GLU A 18 11.78 46.90 2.85
C GLU A 18 10.44 46.17 2.90
N LEU A 19 10.40 45.00 2.27
CA LEU A 19 9.34 44.01 2.47
C LEU A 19 9.71 43.15 3.68
N ARG A 20 8.79 43.08 4.64
CA ARG A 20 8.92 42.24 5.84
C ARG A 20 7.62 41.47 6.06
N LYS A 21 7.65 40.16 5.84
CA LYS A 21 6.48 39.28 5.99
C LYS A 21 6.82 38.07 6.86
N ARG A 22 5.91 37.71 7.76
CA ARG A 22 6.07 36.56 8.66
C ARG A 22 5.82 35.27 7.88
N VAL A 23 6.64 34.24 8.14
CA VAL A 23 6.42 32.92 7.53
C VAL A 23 5.16 32.28 8.13
N PRO A 24 4.23 31.75 7.30
CA PRO A 24 3.04 31.05 7.76
C PRO A 24 3.35 29.92 8.74
N ALA A 25 2.50 29.72 9.76
CA ALA A 25 2.77 28.77 10.85
C ALA A 25 2.88 27.32 10.36
N ASP A 26 2.10 26.97 9.35
CA ASP A 26 2.07 25.69 8.63
C ASP A 26 3.36 25.39 7.85
N LEU A 27 4.14 26.42 7.50
CA LEU A 27 5.35 26.30 6.68
C LEU A 27 6.65 26.56 7.45
N ARG A 28 6.59 26.89 8.74
CA ARG A 28 7.77 27.28 9.53
C ARG A 28 8.89 26.24 9.53
N GLU A 29 8.59 24.96 9.70
CA GLU A 29 9.63 23.93 9.74
C GLU A 29 10.22 23.64 8.36
N LYS A 30 9.39 23.68 7.30
CA LYS A 30 9.82 23.42 5.92
C LYS A 30 10.58 24.60 5.29
N ALA A 31 10.23 25.82 5.67
CA ALA A 31 10.82 27.05 5.12
C ALA A 31 12.09 27.50 5.87
N ARG A 32 12.30 27.06 7.13
CA ARG A 32 13.42 27.53 7.96
C ARG A 32 14.77 27.20 7.32
N GLY A 33 15.53 28.24 6.97
CA GLY A 33 16.87 28.12 6.40
C GLY A 33 16.91 28.00 4.87
N ARG A 34 15.77 27.94 4.18
CA ARG A 34 15.73 27.91 2.71
C ARG A 34 16.04 29.29 2.11
N MET A 35 16.68 29.29 0.95
CA MET A 35 16.95 30.50 0.17
C MET A 35 15.80 30.72 -0.81
N ILE A 36 15.17 31.89 -0.75
CA ILE A 36 14.08 32.32 -1.64
C ILE A 36 14.64 33.38 -2.57
N THR A 37 14.38 33.26 -3.87
CA THR A 37 14.68 34.31 -4.85
C THR A 37 13.43 35.15 -5.08
N LEU A 38 13.50 36.45 -4.83
CA LEU A 38 12.41 37.39 -5.05
C LEU A 38 12.82 38.44 -6.09
N PRO A 39 11.97 38.76 -7.09
CA PRO A 39 12.23 39.85 -8.02
C PRO A 39 12.10 41.19 -7.30
N VAL A 40 13.14 42.02 -7.37
CA VAL A 40 13.12 43.39 -6.85
C VAL A 40 13.73 44.31 -7.90
N ALA A 41 12.94 45.25 -8.41
CA ALA A 41 13.37 46.20 -9.44
C ALA A 41 13.91 45.53 -10.72
N GLY A 42 13.31 44.41 -11.13
CA GLY A 42 13.76 43.62 -12.28
C GLY A 42 14.95 42.68 -12.00
N GLU A 43 15.55 42.74 -10.80
CA GLU A 43 16.68 41.89 -10.43
C GLU A 43 16.29 40.77 -9.44
N PRO A 44 16.76 39.53 -9.63
CA PRO A 44 16.54 38.44 -8.68
C PRO A 44 17.39 38.61 -7.41
N ARG A 45 16.76 38.83 -6.25
CA ARG A 45 17.45 38.91 -4.94
C ARG A 45 17.20 37.66 -4.10
N ARG A 46 18.28 37.02 -3.62
CA ARG A 46 18.21 35.83 -2.75
C ARG A 46 18.14 36.24 -1.29
N VAL A 47 17.14 35.73 -0.56
CA VAL A 47 16.92 35.98 0.86
C VAL A 47 16.71 34.68 1.63
N ARG A 48 17.23 34.61 2.86
CA ARG A 48 17.06 33.43 3.71
C ARG A 48 15.73 33.51 4.46
N ALA A 49 14.91 32.46 4.37
CA ALA A 49 13.67 32.34 5.10
C ALA A 49 13.94 31.95 6.57
N GLY A 50 13.74 32.91 7.48
CA GLY A 50 13.75 32.70 8.93
C GLY A 50 12.34 32.62 9.51
N ALA A 51 12.12 33.18 10.70
CA ALA A 51 10.76 33.42 11.22
C ALA A 51 10.00 34.50 10.42
N GLU A 52 10.76 35.38 9.77
CA GLU A 52 10.30 36.45 8.88
C GLU A 52 11.23 36.50 7.67
N VAL A 53 10.68 36.85 6.51
CA VAL A 53 11.43 37.14 5.28
C VAL A 53 11.57 38.65 5.17
N LYS A 54 12.81 39.13 4.99
CA LYS A 54 13.14 40.55 4.84
C LYS A 54 13.90 40.76 3.53
N VAL A 55 13.43 41.68 2.69
CA VAL A 55 14.11 42.08 1.46
C VAL A 55 14.03 43.59 1.25
N SER A 56 15.14 44.23 0.88
CA SER A 56 15.19 45.65 0.53
C SER A 56 14.61 45.87 -0.86
N LEU A 57 13.72 46.85 -1.02
CA LEU A 57 13.09 47.23 -2.30
C LEU A 57 13.92 48.23 -3.12
N SER A 58 15.11 48.60 -2.61
CA SER A 58 16.09 49.48 -3.29
C SER A 58 15.50 50.81 -3.78
N THR A 59 14.56 51.40 -3.04
CA THR A 59 14.00 52.73 -3.34
C THR A 59 13.66 53.49 -2.06
N ARG A 60 13.76 54.82 -2.13
CA ARG A 60 13.37 55.78 -1.07
C ARG A 60 12.00 56.41 -1.36
N GLU A 61 11.44 56.19 -2.54
CA GLU A 61 10.18 56.76 -3.00
C GLU A 61 9.01 55.82 -2.67
N ALA A 62 7.91 56.37 -2.13
CA ALA A 62 6.80 55.59 -1.59
C ALA A 62 5.92 54.92 -2.66
N THR A 63 5.72 55.59 -3.80
CA THR A 63 4.96 55.12 -4.97
C THR A 63 5.64 53.93 -5.63
N GLU A 64 6.92 54.07 -5.97
CA GLU A 64 7.75 53.02 -6.56
C GLU A 64 7.96 51.85 -5.58
N ALA A 65 8.12 52.13 -4.28
CA ALA A 65 8.18 51.09 -3.26
C ALA A 65 6.91 50.23 -3.23
N LYS A 66 5.73 50.83 -3.41
CA LYS A 66 4.45 50.11 -3.38
C LYS A 66 4.28 49.18 -4.59
N LYS A 67 4.79 49.58 -5.77
CA LYS A 67 4.79 48.73 -6.97
C LYS A 67 5.71 47.52 -6.79
N ARG A 68 6.99 47.77 -6.43
CA ARG A 68 7.98 46.72 -6.17
C ARG A 68 7.59 45.79 -5.03
N PHE A 69 6.91 46.33 -4.00
CA PHE A 69 6.39 45.54 -2.89
C PHE A 69 5.33 44.53 -3.35
N ARG A 70 4.40 44.94 -4.23
CA ARG A 70 3.38 44.04 -4.76
C ARG A 70 3.98 42.92 -5.60
N GLU A 71 4.94 43.24 -6.47
CA GLU A 71 5.64 42.24 -7.30
C GLU A 71 6.38 41.21 -6.43
N ALA A 72 7.15 41.68 -5.44
CA ALA A 72 7.86 40.82 -4.52
C ALA A 72 6.91 40.03 -3.57
N GLU A 73 5.77 40.61 -3.19
CA GLU A 73 4.77 39.95 -2.35
C GLU A 73 4.04 38.83 -3.10
N VAL A 74 3.65 39.06 -4.36
CA VAL A 74 3.02 38.04 -5.21
C VAL A 74 3.97 36.86 -5.44
N ALA A 75 5.25 37.12 -5.74
CA ALA A 75 6.27 36.07 -5.87
C ALA A 75 6.47 35.30 -4.56
N LEU A 76 6.45 35.99 -3.42
CA LEU A 76 6.58 35.37 -2.10
C LEU A 76 5.37 34.50 -1.74
N GLU A 77 4.15 34.93 -2.07
CA GLU A 77 2.94 34.14 -1.88
C GLU A 77 2.90 32.90 -2.78
N GLY A 78 3.28 33.04 -4.05
CA GLY A 78 3.42 31.90 -4.96
C GLY A 78 4.42 30.86 -4.45
N PHE A 79 5.55 31.30 -3.88
CA PHE A 79 6.51 30.40 -3.23
C PHE A 79 5.92 29.65 -2.02
N TRP A 80 5.07 30.31 -1.22
CA TRP A 80 4.38 29.63 -0.11
C TRP A 80 3.35 28.62 -0.60
N GLU A 81 2.61 28.93 -1.65
CA GLU A 81 1.67 27.98 -2.27
C GLU A 81 2.39 26.77 -2.87
N ALA A 82 3.53 26.97 -3.51
CA ALA A 82 4.38 25.90 -4.01
C ALA A 82 4.82 24.95 -2.88
N LEU A 83 5.28 25.51 -1.75
CA LEU A 83 5.68 24.73 -0.58
C LEU A 83 4.53 23.95 0.07
N ARG A 84 3.29 24.46 -0.06
CA ARG A 84 2.09 23.74 0.40
C ARG A 84 1.72 22.59 -0.53
N ASN A 85 1.83 22.82 -1.84
CA ASN A 85 1.49 21.83 -2.86
C ASN A 85 2.52 20.71 -2.98
N GLY A 86 3.75 20.94 -2.52
CA GLY A 86 4.83 19.95 -2.54
C GLY A 86 5.40 19.73 -3.95
N PRO A 87 6.32 18.76 -4.12
CA PRO A 87 7.01 18.53 -5.39
C PRO A 87 6.03 18.15 -6.51
N GLN A 88 5.91 19.01 -7.51
CA GLN A 88 5.05 18.80 -8.65
C GLN A 88 5.80 18.09 -9.79
N LYS A 89 5.07 17.24 -10.52
CA LYS A 89 5.58 16.60 -11.75
C LYS A 89 5.33 17.52 -12.93
N LEU A 90 6.37 17.75 -13.74
CA LEU A 90 6.26 18.52 -14.98
C LEU A 90 6.10 17.58 -16.17
N SER A 91 5.22 17.95 -17.10
CA SER A 91 5.17 17.31 -18.41
C SER A 91 6.40 17.66 -19.24
N HIS A 92 6.70 16.83 -20.25
CA HIS A 92 7.79 17.12 -21.19
C HIS A 92 7.62 18.48 -21.88
N LYS A 93 6.38 18.83 -22.28
CA LYS A 93 6.06 20.12 -22.91
C LYS A 93 6.36 21.29 -21.97
N GLN A 94 6.04 21.18 -20.70
CA GLN A 94 6.31 22.22 -19.70
C GLN A 94 7.80 22.35 -19.39
N ALA A 95 8.53 21.24 -19.31
CA ALA A 95 9.98 21.28 -19.12
C ALA A 95 10.69 21.94 -20.30
N LEU A 96 10.23 21.68 -21.53
CA LEU A 96 10.75 22.33 -22.73
C LEU A 96 10.39 23.83 -22.77
N ALA A 97 9.16 24.20 -22.38
CA ALA A 97 8.74 25.60 -22.29
C ALA A 97 9.63 26.40 -21.33
N LEU A 98 9.92 25.87 -20.14
CA LEU A 98 10.82 26.51 -19.18
C LEU A 98 12.20 26.76 -19.78
N ALA A 99 12.77 25.79 -20.50
CA ALA A 99 14.06 25.96 -21.15
C ALA A 99 14.04 27.03 -22.26
N GLY A 100 12.90 27.21 -22.93
CA GLY A 100 12.66 28.26 -23.92
C GLY A 100 12.64 29.66 -23.32
N GLU A 101 12.00 29.82 -22.15
CA GLU A 101 12.02 31.09 -21.42
C GLU A 101 13.44 31.50 -21.03
N VAL A 102 14.21 30.55 -20.47
CA VAL A 102 15.62 30.80 -20.13
C VAL A 102 16.40 31.24 -21.38
N ARG A 103 16.19 30.58 -22.53
CA ARG A 103 16.84 30.96 -23.79
C ARG A 103 16.47 32.38 -24.21
N ALA A 104 15.18 32.72 -24.23
CA ALA A 104 14.69 34.02 -24.69
C ALA A 104 15.29 35.18 -23.88
N GLU A 105 15.33 35.02 -22.56
CA GLU A 105 15.86 36.02 -21.63
C GLU A 105 17.37 36.23 -21.81
N TRP A 106 18.12 35.15 -22.02
CA TRP A 106 19.55 35.25 -22.32
C TRP A 106 19.86 35.81 -23.71
N ILE A 107 18.98 35.63 -24.69
CA ILE A 107 19.13 36.27 -26.01
C ILE A 107 18.82 37.77 -25.91
N ALA A 108 17.76 38.14 -25.16
CA ALA A 108 17.39 39.53 -24.94
C ALA A 108 18.44 40.30 -24.15
N ALA A 109 19.07 39.67 -23.14
CA ALA A 109 20.10 40.29 -22.31
C ALA A 109 21.38 40.70 -23.10
N PHE A 110 21.63 40.09 -24.26
CA PHE A 110 22.79 40.34 -25.12
C PHE A 110 22.39 40.84 -26.51
N ASP A 111 21.18 41.40 -26.65
CA ASP A 111 20.65 41.87 -27.93
C ASP A 111 21.31 43.18 -28.39
N GLU A 112 21.45 44.16 -27.47
CA GLU A 112 22.05 45.47 -27.76
C GLU A 112 23.59 45.42 -27.89
N GLU A 113 24.24 44.65 -27.02
CA GLU A 113 25.70 44.48 -27.02
C GLU A 113 26.06 42.98 -27.01
N PRO A 114 26.03 42.32 -28.18
CA PRO A 114 26.49 40.95 -28.28
C PRO A 114 28.01 40.94 -28.05
N ALA A 115 28.43 40.36 -26.93
CA ALA A 115 29.83 40.17 -26.58
C ALA A 115 30.64 39.56 -27.74
N THR A 116 31.98 39.65 -27.69
CA THR A 116 32.85 39.22 -28.80
C THR A 116 32.66 37.74 -29.19
N GLU A 117 32.89 37.42 -30.47
CA GLU A 117 32.81 36.05 -30.98
C GLU A 117 33.62 35.05 -30.13
N ALA A 118 34.82 35.46 -29.72
CA ALA A 118 35.72 34.64 -28.90
C ALA A 118 35.10 34.22 -27.55
N ILE A 119 34.30 35.10 -26.93
CA ILE A 119 33.58 34.78 -25.69
C ILE A 119 32.54 33.69 -25.95
N TRP A 120 31.74 33.81 -27.01
CA TRP A 120 30.72 32.82 -27.34
C TRP A 120 31.32 31.48 -27.78
N GLN A 121 32.46 31.48 -28.50
CA GLN A 121 33.20 30.25 -28.81
C GLN A 121 33.68 29.52 -27.54
N ASN A 122 34.14 30.27 -26.54
CA ASN A 122 34.50 29.71 -25.24
C ASN A 122 33.28 29.14 -24.49
N VAL A 123 32.13 29.81 -24.58
CA VAL A 123 30.87 29.33 -24.00
C VAL A 123 30.42 28.03 -24.66
N ILE A 124 30.41 27.95 -26.00
CA ILE A 124 30.07 26.75 -26.77
C ILE A 124 30.97 25.59 -26.35
N ARG A 125 32.29 25.81 -26.33
CA ARG A 125 33.26 24.78 -25.91
C ARG A 125 32.99 24.30 -24.49
N ALA A 126 32.71 25.22 -23.56
CA ALA A 126 32.50 24.88 -22.17
C ALA A 126 31.13 24.23 -21.90
N ASN A 127 30.11 24.51 -22.72
CA ASN A 127 28.85 23.76 -22.70
C ASN A 127 29.04 22.33 -23.22
N ALA A 128 29.72 22.17 -24.36
CA ALA A 128 30.02 20.87 -24.95
C ALA A 128 30.82 19.98 -23.97
N LEU A 129 31.85 20.52 -23.32
CA LEU A 129 32.61 19.80 -22.29
C LEU A 129 31.73 19.35 -21.10
N ALA A 130 30.78 20.19 -20.69
CA ALA A 130 29.87 19.85 -19.60
C ALA A 130 28.86 18.75 -19.99
N GLN A 131 28.32 18.79 -21.22
CA GLN A 131 27.39 17.78 -21.72
C GLN A 131 28.06 16.46 -22.09
N GLU A 132 29.31 16.51 -22.57
CA GLU A 132 30.10 15.32 -22.84
C GLU A 132 30.62 14.69 -21.54
N GLY A 133 30.68 15.45 -20.43
CA GLY A 133 31.23 14.99 -19.15
C GLY A 133 32.76 14.91 -19.10
N ARG A 134 33.45 15.43 -20.13
CA ARG A 134 34.90 15.28 -20.30
C ARG A 134 35.67 16.25 -19.42
N ARG A 135 36.67 15.73 -18.70
CA ARG A 135 37.65 16.55 -17.95
C ARG A 135 38.85 16.92 -18.83
N THR A 136 39.21 16.07 -19.78
CA THR A 136 40.26 16.29 -20.78
C THR A 136 39.82 15.68 -22.14
N PRO A 137 40.43 16.08 -23.27
CA PRO A 137 40.06 15.56 -24.60
C PRO A 137 40.19 14.03 -24.77
N LEU A 138 40.93 13.35 -23.89
CA LEU A 138 41.21 11.90 -23.96
C LEU A 138 40.43 11.05 -22.93
N SER A 139 39.62 11.67 -22.05
CA SER A 139 38.84 10.93 -21.06
C SER A 139 37.53 10.39 -21.65
N ILE A 140 37.20 9.12 -21.41
CA ILE A 140 35.85 8.55 -21.61
C ILE A 140 35.10 8.71 -20.29
N PRO A 141 34.15 9.64 -20.18
CA PRO A 141 33.48 9.92 -18.92
C PRO A 141 32.35 8.93 -18.66
N THR A 142 32.13 8.64 -17.39
CA THR A 142 30.98 7.86 -16.95
C THR A 142 29.70 8.69 -17.00
N GLU A 143 28.54 8.02 -17.08
CA GLU A 143 27.23 8.68 -17.02
C GLU A 143 27.08 9.56 -15.77
N HIS A 144 27.58 9.10 -14.62
CA HIS A 144 27.55 9.88 -13.38
C HIS A 144 28.42 11.16 -13.43
N GLU A 145 29.59 11.10 -14.06
CA GLU A 145 30.47 12.26 -14.19
C GLU A 145 29.90 13.30 -15.16
N ARG A 146 29.27 12.84 -16.24
CA ARG A 146 28.48 13.69 -17.14
C ARG A 146 27.37 14.40 -16.37
N ASP A 147 26.64 13.67 -15.54
CA ASP A 147 25.51 14.24 -14.82
C ASP A 147 25.96 15.32 -13.81
N LEU A 148 27.07 15.07 -13.10
CA LEU A 148 27.70 16.06 -12.21
C LEU A 148 28.21 17.30 -12.96
N ALA A 149 28.73 17.14 -14.18
CA ALA A 149 29.23 18.25 -14.99
C ALA A 149 28.09 19.15 -15.48
N ILE A 150 26.99 18.57 -15.94
CA ILE A 150 25.76 19.27 -16.32
C ILE A 150 25.19 20.02 -15.10
N GLU A 151 25.08 19.34 -13.96
CA GLU A 151 24.60 19.91 -12.70
C GLU A 151 25.46 21.10 -12.24
N LYS A 152 26.80 20.97 -12.32
CA LYS A 152 27.73 22.03 -11.91
C LYS A 152 27.58 23.31 -12.76
N ARG A 153 27.31 23.17 -14.07
CA ARG A 153 27.24 24.29 -15.00
C ARG A 153 25.83 24.91 -15.05
N PHE A 154 24.80 24.09 -15.16
CA PHE A 154 23.43 24.55 -15.44
C PHE A 154 22.48 24.44 -14.22
N GLY A 155 22.87 23.74 -13.16
CA GLY A 155 22.02 23.50 -11.99
C GLY A 155 21.57 24.79 -11.32
N LYS A 156 22.51 25.72 -11.07
CA LYS A 156 22.19 27.02 -10.45
C LYS A 156 21.23 27.85 -11.30
N ILE A 157 21.42 27.86 -12.62
CA ILE A 157 20.56 28.62 -13.55
C ILE A 157 19.14 28.04 -13.49
N THR A 158 19.04 26.71 -13.57
CA THR A 158 17.78 25.98 -13.49
C THR A 158 17.06 26.25 -12.16
N ASP A 159 17.77 26.19 -11.03
CA ASP A 159 17.18 26.42 -9.71
C ASP A 159 16.72 27.88 -9.50
N ILE A 160 17.42 28.86 -10.09
CA ILE A 160 17.00 30.26 -10.05
C ILE A 160 15.68 30.43 -10.80
N TRP A 161 15.58 29.86 -12.00
CA TRP A 161 14.37 29.97 -12.84
C TRP A 161 13.17 29.25 -12.26
N LEU A 162 13.37 28.04 -11.70
CA LEU A 162 12.32 27.34 -10.95
C LEU A 162 11.87 28.14 -9.74
N SER A 163 12.80 28.78 -9.02
CA SER A 163 12.47 29.64 -7.87
C SER A 163 11.73 30.91 -8.28
N LEU A 164 12.08 31.53 -9.42
CA LEU A 164 11.40 32.73 -9.93
C LEU A 164 9.95 32.44 -10.33
N ARG A 165 9.69 31.26 -10.89
CA ARG A 165 8.34 30.77 -11.20
C ARG A 165 7.59 30.22 -9.97
N GLY A 166 8.23 30.18 -8.80
CA GLY A 166 7.65 29.61 -7.59
C GLY A 166 7.30 28.12 -7.77
N LEU A 167 8.12 27.34 -8.46
CA LEU A 167 7.87 25.91 -8.69
C LEU A 167 8.76 25.07 -7.79
N GLU A 168 8.15 24.20 -6.98
CA GLU A 168 8.86 23.10 -6.31
C GLU A 168 8.54 21.81 -7.08
N ILE A 169 9.56 21.21 -7.69
CA ILE A 169 9.39 20.05 -8.59
C ILE A 169 10.14 18.83 -8.09
N ASP A 170 9.71 17.65 -8.51
CA ASP A 170 10.38 16.40 -8.15
C ASP A 170 11.76 16.26 -8.83
N SER A 171 12.61 15.38 -8.29
CA SER A 171 13.99 15.20 -8.77
C SER A 171 14.09 14.72 -10.23
N VAL A 172 13.13 13.93 -10.70
CA VAL A 172 13.10 13.43 -12.09
C VAL A 172 12.69 14.54 -13.04
N SER A 173 11.66 15.31 -12.69
CA SER A 173 11.27 16.49 -13.46
C SER A 173 12.38 17.55 -13.49
N ARG A 174 13.09 17.77 -12.38
CA ARG A 174 14.22 18.70 -12.31
C ARG A 174 15.34 18.29 -13.27
N TRP A 175 15.69 17.01 -13.31
CA TRP A 175 16.70 16.51 -14.24
C TRP A 175 16.32 16.77 -15.70
N ARG A 176 15.04 16.55 -16.05
CA ARG A 176 14.54 16.83 -17.42
C ARG A 176 14.61 18.31 -17.78
N VAL A 177 14.24 19.20 -16.86
CA VAL A 177 14.37 20.66 -17.08
C VAL A 177 15.84 21.02 -17.27
N LEU A 178 16.73 20.49 -16.42
CA LEU A 178 18.16 20.74 -16.50
C LEU A 178 18.76 20.31 -17.85
N GLU A 179 18.36 19.14 -18.36
CA GLU A 179 18.80 18.66 -19.68
C GLU A 179 18.29 19.56 -20.81
N HIS A 180 17.03 20.01 -20.75
CA HIS A 180 16.49 20.93 -21.74
C HIS A 180 17.15 22.32 -21.69
N VAL A 181 17.47 22.82 -20.49
CA VAL A 181 18.21 24.09 -20.30
C VAL A 181 19.64 23.96 -20.82
N ALA A 182 20.32 22.83 -20.59
CA ALA A 182 21.66 22.61 -21.12
C ALA A 182 21.69 22.70 -22.65
N ARG A 183 20.70 22.10 -23.31
CA ARG A 183 20.54 22.18 -24.78
C ARG A 183 20.16 23.58 -25.25
N SER A 184 19.27 24.28 -24.56
CA SER A 184 18.87 25.64 -24.96
C SER A 184 19.99 26.67 -24.81
N MET A 185 20.94 26.44 -23.90
CA MET A 185 22.13 27.28 -23.74
C MET A 185 23.13 27.18 -24.90
N ASP A 186 23.14 26.07 -25.64
CA ASP A 186 23.92 25.97 -26.88
C ASP A 186 23.32 26.84 -27.97
N ASP A 187 21.98 26.87 -28.04
CA ASP A 187 21.25 27.74 -28.97
C ASP A 187 21.49 29.22 -28.64
N VAL A 188 21.48 29.60 -27.35
CA VAL A 188 21.84 30.96 -26.89
C VAL A 188 23.25 31.33 -27.39
N ALA A 189 24.22 30.47 -27.15
CA ALA A 189 25.61 30.76 -27.49
C ALA A 189 25.83 30.82 -29.00
N ARG A 190 25.12 29.98 -29.78
CA ARG A 190 25.13 30.00 -31.24
C ARG A 190 24.53 31.29 -31.80
N VAL A 191 23.35 31.69 -31.33
CA VAL A 191 22.62 32.89 -31.79
C VAL A 191 23.40 34.15 -31.45
N ASN A 192 23.88 34.30 -30.21
CA ASN A 192 24.63 35.50 -29.83
C ASN A 192 26.00 35.58 -30.52
N ARG A 193 26.60 34.44 -30.91
CA ARG A 193 27.78 34.43 -31.78
C ARG A 193 27.48 34.97 -33.17
N GLN A 194 26.35 34.59 -33.77
CA GLN A 194 25.92 35.11 -35.08
C GLN A 194 25.68 36.62 -35.02
N LYS A 195 25.01 37.10 -33.95
CA LYS A 195 24.84 38.54 -33.70
C LYS A 195 26.18 39.28 -33.58
N ALA A 196 27.16 38.68 -32.92
CA ALA A 196 28.52 39.25 -32.82
C ALA A 196 29.24 39.34 -34.18
N THR A 197 28.87 38.51 -35.16
CA THR A 197 29.35 38.59 -36.55
C THR A 197 28.49 39.48 -37.46
N GLY A 198 27.48 40.17 -36.90
CA GLY A 198 26.60 41.08 -37.61
C GLY A 198 25.33 40.44 -38.19
N ASP A 199 25.08 39.15 -37.95
CA ASP A 199 23.87 38.46 -38.39
C ASP A 199 22.84 38.38 -37.27
N TYR A 200 21.87 39.28 -37.32
CA TYR A 200 20.73 39.34 -36.39
C TYR A 200 19.50 38.56 -36.90
N SER A 201 19.64 37.78 -37.98
CA SER A 201 18.53 36.95 -38.42
C SER A 201 18.27 35.84 -37.40
N ASP A 202 17.07 35.82 -36.82
CA ASP A 202 16.64 34.73 -35.94
C ASP A 202 16.37 33.50 -36.81
N THR A 203 17.40 32.66 -36.99
CA THR A 203 17.31 31.46 -37.82
C THR A 203 16.34 30.45 -37.21
N GLY A 204 15.04 30.63 -37.43
CA GLY A 204 13.96 29.62 -37.40
C GLY A 204 13.70 28.81 -36.13
N GLU A 205 14.48 28.95 -35.06
CA GLU A 205 14.42 28.08 -33.89
C GLU A 205 13.49 28.59 -32.78
N THR A 206 12.96 29.81 -32.90
CA THR A 206 12.02 30.38 -31.92
C THR A 206 10.73 29.58 -31.80
N ASN A 207 10.29 28.89 -32.85
CA ASN A 207 9.10 28.02 -32.84
C ASN A 207 9.30 26.65 -32.19
N ARG A 208 10.53 26.32 -31.73
CA ARG A 208 10.85 25.04 -31.08
C ARG A 208 10.32 24.94 -29.65
N TYR A 209 10.17 26.08 -28.98
CA TYR A 209 9.81 26.14 -27.56
C TYR A 209 8.34 26.55 -27.40
N PRO A 210 7.50 25.72 -26.77
CA PRO A 210 6.11 26.10 -26.49
C PRO A 210 6.05 27.16 -25.38
N GLU A 211 4.99 27.97 -25.35
CA GLU A 211 4.73 28.87 -24.22
C GLU A 211 4.53 28.09 -22.91
N PHE A 212 5.02 28.64 -21.82
CA PHE A 212 4.93 28.00 -20.51
C PHE A 212 3.52 28.17 -19.92
N GLU A 213 2.80 27.05 -19.83
CA GLU A 213 1.58 26.96 -19.05
C GLU A 213 1.92 26.38 -17.67
N ALA A 214 1.65 27.16 -16.61
CA ALA A 214 1.85 26.72 -15.24
C ALA A 214 1.19 25.36 -15.02
N PRO A 215 1.84 24.43 -14.29
CA PRO A 215 1.21 23.17 -13.94
C PRO A 215 -0.11 23.48 -13.24
N LYS A 216 -1.23 23.15 -13.89
CA LYS A 216 -2.51 23.08 -13.21
C LYS A 216 -2.24 22.22 -11.98
N PRO A 217 -2.56 22.71 -10.75
CA PRO A 217 -2.31 21.93 -9.54
C PRO A 217 -2.84 20.55 -9.85
N ALA A 218 -1.96 19.55 -9.78
CA ALA A 218 -2.31 18.18 -10.13
C ALA A 218 -3.66 17.96 -9.48
N ALA A 219 -4.71 17.82 -10.31
CA ALA A 219 -6.06 17.70 -9.80
C ALA A 219 -5.93 16.64 -8.72
N VAL A 220 -6.19 17.00 -7.46
CA VAL A 220 -6.31 16.02 -6.38
C VAL A 220 -7.12 14.92 -7.03
N PRO A 221 -6.54 13.72 -7.29
CA PRO A 221 -7.10 12.84 -8.30
C PRO A 221 -8.56 12.69 -7.94
N PRO A 222 -9.51 13.16 -8.78
CA PRO A 222 -10.90 13.08 -8.45
C PRO A 222 -11.27 11.63 -8.72
N SER A 223 -10.91 10.78 -7.78
CA SER A 223 -11.58 9.54 -7.61
C SER A 223 -11.96 9.57 -6.14
N GLY A 224 -13.17 10.08 -5.87
CA GLY A 224 -13.87 9.85 -4.61
C GLY A 224 -14.25 8.38 -4.47
N VAL A 225 -13.31 7.50 -4.80
CA VAL A 225 -13.46 6.08 -4.83
C VAL A 225 -13.57 5.64 -3.39
N MET A 226 -14.74 5.11 -3.07
CA MET A 226 -15.04 4.62 -1.73
C MET A 226 -14.37 3.26 -1.53
N PHE A 227 -14.01 2.93 -0.28
CA PHE A 227 -13.51 1.59 0.03
C PHE A 227 -14.50 0.49 -0.40
N ALA A 228 -15.79 0.74 -0.24
CA ALA A 228 -16.85 -0.19 -0.62
C ALA A 228 -16.91 -0.46 -2.14
N GLU A 229 -16.67 0.57 -2.96
CA GLU A 229 -16.67 0.47 -4.42
C GLU A 229 -15.51 -0.40 -4.92
N ILE A 230 -14.31 -0.23 -4.34
CA ILE A 230 -13.15 -1.06 -4.68
C ILE A 230 -13.44 -2.52 -4.36
N ILE A 231 -13.99 -2.80 -3.18
CA ILE A 231 -14.30 -4.18 -2.75
C ILE A 231 -15.38 -4.79 -3.67
N LYS A 232 -16.42 -4.02 -4.01
CA LYS A 232 -17.47 -4.47 -4.93
C LYS A 232 -16.91 -4.78 -6.33
N LYS A 233 -16.11 -3.85 -6.88
CA LYS A 233 -15.47 -4.02 -8.18
C LYS A 233 -14.54 -5.24 -8.21
N GLU A 234 -13.75 -5.47 -7.16
CA GLU A 234 -12.91 -6.67 -7.06
C GLU A 234 -13.75 -7.95 -7.02
N ALA A 235 -14.83 -7.96 -6.25
CA ALA A 235 -15.74 -9.11 -6.18
C ALA A 235 -16.37 -9.41 -7.53
N GLU A 236 -16.80 -8.38 -8.27
CA GLU A 236 -17.30 -8.51 -9.63
C GLU A 236 -16.23 -9.04 -10.59
N ILE A 237 -15.03 -8.47 -10.61
CA ILE A 237 -13.93 -8.89 -11.48
C ILE A 237 -13.61 -10.38 -11.27
N ARG A 238 -13.50 -10.84 -10.02
CA ARG A 238 -13.20 -12.24 -9.71
C ARG A 238 -14.34 -13.20 -9.98
N SER A 239 -15.57 -12.70 -10.15
CA SER A 239 -16.72 -13.53 -10.54
C SER A 239 -16.86 -13.70 -12.05
N ARG A 240 -16.18 -12.87 -12.86
CA ARG A 240 -16.26 -12.90 -14.33
C ARG A 240 -15.27 -13.89 -14.94
N GLY A 241 -15.61 -14.40 -16.12
CA GLY A 241 -14.80 -15.35 -16.88
C GLY A 241 -15.23 -16.80 -16.70
N LYS A 242 -14.86 -17.65 -17.66
CA LYS A 242 -15.04 -19.10 -17.56
C LYS A 242 -14.14 -19.63 -16.43
N ASP A 243 -14.67 -20.55 -15.61
CA ASP A 243 -13.98 -21.14 -14.45
C ASP A 243 -13.55 -20.12 -13.38
N SER A 244 -14.30 -19.03 -13.23
CA SER A 244 -14.00 -17.98 -12.25
C SER A 244 -14.09 -18.49 -10.79
N GLU A 245 -13.26 -17.92 -9.92
CA GLU A 245 -13.27 -18.18 -8.47
C GLU A 245 -13.71 -16.91 -7.72
N PRO A 246 -15.02 -16.72 -7.46
CA PRO A 246 -15.52 -15.56 -6.75
C PRO A 246 -14.94 -15.44 -5.35
N LEU A 247 -14.71 -14.21 -4.88
CA LEU A 247 -14.34 -13.98 -3.49
C LEU A 247 -15.44 -14.54 -2.56
N PRO A 248 -15.07 -15.34 -1.54
CA PRO A 248 -16.04 -15.79 -0.55
C PRO A 248 -16.69 -14.62 0.20
N LYS A 249 -17.99 -14.72 0.50
CA LYS A 249 -18.75 -13.69 1.24
C LYS A 249 -18.05 -13.27 2.56
N ASN A 250 -17.60 -14.24 3.35
CA ASN A 250 -16.90 -13.97 4.62
C ASN A 250 -15.61 -13.14 4.43
N THR A 251 -14.96 -13.30 3.28
CA THR A 251 -13.77 -12.54 2.91
C THR A 251 -14.14 -11.10 2.58
N ILE A 252 -15.20 -10.90 1.79
CA ILE A 252 -15.76 -9.57 1.48
C ILE A 252 -16.19 -8.86 2.77
N ASP A 253 -16.91 -9.55 3.65
CA ASP A 253 -17.36 -9.02 4.94
C ASP A 253 -16.17 -8.63 5.84
N LYS A 254 -15.08 -9.43 5.82
CA LYS A 254 -13.84 -9.11 6.54
C LYS A 254 -13.22 -7.81 6.04
N PHE A 255 -13.03 -7.67 4.73
CA PHE A 255 -12.44 -6.45 4.14
C PHE A 255 -13.32 -5.23 4.38
N THR A 256 -14.64 -5.38 4.24
CA THR A 256 -15.63 -4.32 4.46
C THR A 256 -15.61 -3.86 5.91
N ARG A 257 -15.63 -4.79 6.88
CA ARG A 257 -15.55 -4.43 8.31
C ARG A 257 -14.26 -3.69 8.64
N HIS A 258 -13.12 -4.20 8.18
CA HIS A 258 -11.82 -3.62 8.50
C HIS A 258 -11.64 -2.23 7.89
N THR A 259 -12.06 -2.03 6.65
CA THR A 259 -12.00 -0.72 5.98
C THR A 259 -13.00 0.26 6.56
N ARG A 260 -14.20 -0.16 6.97
CA ARG A 260 -15.17 0.69 7.68
C ARG A 260 -14.66 1.18 9.03
N GLU A 261 -13.98 0.32 9.80
CA GLU A 261 -13.35 0.74 11.05
C GLU A 261 -12.27 1.80 10.83
N PHE A 262 -11.44 1.64 9.78
CA PHE A 262 -10.46 2.65 9.40
C PHE A 262 -11.13 3.95 8.93
N ALA A 263 -12.16 3.85 8.08
CA ALA A 263 -12.94 4.98 7.60
C ALA A 263 -13.55 5.80 8.75
N LYS A 264 -14.08 5.10 9.76
CA LYS A 264 -14.61 5.72 10.99
C LYS A 264 -13.52 6.46 11.77
N PHE A 265 -12.30 5.91 11.84
CA PHE A 265 -11.16 6.56 12.52
C PHE A 265 -10.71 7.84 11.79
N ILE A 266 -10.62 7.81 10.46
CA ILE A 266 -10.18 8.98 9.67
C ILE A 266 -11.30 10.00 9.42
N GLY A 267 -12.57 9.64 9.67
CA GLY A 267 -13.74 10.47 9.39
C GLY A 267 -14.11 10.59 7.91
N SER A 268 -13.64 9.65 7.07
CA SER A 268 -13.87 9.66 5.62
C SER A 268 -14.00 8.23 5.09
N GLU A 269 -15.00 7.99 4.24
CA GLU A 269 -15.18 6.70 3.55
C GLU A 269 -14.36 6.60 2.25
N ARG A 270 -13.69 7.69 1.86
CA ARG A 270 -12.94 7.79 0.61
C ARG A 270 -11.59 7.11 0.77
N ALA A 271 -11.31 6.14 -0.10
CA ALA A 271 -10.04 5.43 -0.11
C ALA A 271 -8.87 6.35 -0.53
N SER A 272 -9.16 7.36 -1.37
CA SER A 272 -8.24 8.40 -1.82
C SER A 272 -7.60 9.21 -0.68
N ASP A 273 -8.32 9.37 0.44
CA ASP A 273 -7.87 10.22 1.54
C ASP A 273 -6.84 9.52 2.44
N THR A 274 -6.50 8.27 2.11
CA THR A 274 -5.58 7.45 2.88
C THR A 274 -4.14 7.90 2.66
N THR A 275 -3.49 8.37 3.72
CA THR A 275 -2.07 8.69 3.72
C THR A 275 -1.31 7.72 4.63
N ARG A 276 0.01 7.63 4.46
CA ARG A 276 0.89 6.86 5.36
C ARG A 276 0.74 7.32 6.81
N GLN A 277 0.64 8.63 7.04
CA GLN A 277 0.47 9.22 8.37
C GLN A 277 -0.83 8.78 9.03
N LYS A 278 -1.96 8.83 8.31
CA LYS A 278 -3.27 8.38 8.83
C LYS A 278 -3.29 6.89 9.16
N ALA A 279 -2.68 6.06 8.31
CA ALA A 279 -2.60 4.63 8.56
C ALA A 279 -1.67 4.28 9.72
N ALA A 280 -0.58 5.02 9.92
CA ALA A 280 0.29 4.89 11.09
C ALA A 280 -0.44 5.32 12.38
N ALA A 281 -1.12 6.48 12.36
CA ALA A 281 -1.92 6.96 13.47
C ALA A 281 -3.04 5.98 13.87
N TRP A 282 -3.65 5.30 12.89
CA TRP A 282 -4.64 4.26 13.18
C TRP A 282 -4.03 3.04 13.86
N LEU A 283 -2.82 2.63 13.45
CA LEU A 283 -2.10 1.54 14.10
C LEU A 283 -1.74 1.88 15.54
N ASP A 284 -1.29 3.11 15.79
CA ASP A 284 -0.95 3.57 17.14
C ASP A 284 -2.21 3.71 18.01
N HIS A 285 -3.32 4.21 17.46
CA HIS A 285 -4.61 4.19 18.14
C HIS A 285 -5.04 2.76 18.54
N MET A 286 -4.91 1.78 17.64
CA MET A 286 -5.23 0.38 17.97
C MET A 286 -4.34 -0.20 19.07
N ARG A 287 -3.08 0.24 19.16
CA ARG A 287 -2.15 -0.15 20.24
C ARG A 287 -2.55 0.48 21.57
N GLU A 288 -2.82 1.78 21.58
CA GLU A 288 -3.29 2.47 22.79
C GLU A 288 -4.58 1.86 23.34
N GLU A 289 -5.52 1.52 22.44
CA GLU A 289 -6.76 0.86 22.83
C GLU A 289 -6.51 -0.54 23.42
N ALA A 290 -5.51 -1.26 22.89
CA ALA A 290 -5.08 -2.53 23.45
C ALA A 290 -4.45 -2.37 24.84
N ASP A 291 -3.63 -1.34 25.03
CA ASP A 291 -2.98 -1.01 26.32
C ASP A 291 -4.00 -0.56 27.37
N LYS A 292 -5.08 0.12 26.95
CA LYS A 292 -6.21 0.55 27.80
C LYS A 292 -7.17 -0.60 28.17
N GLY A 293 -6.82 -1.85 27.86
CA GLY A 293 -7.57 -3.04 28.29
C GLY A 293 -8.61 -3.55 27.30
N LYS A 294 -8.73 -3.01 26.07
CA LYS A 294 -9.46 -3.72 25.01
C LYS A 294 -8.65 -4.93 24.58
N LYS A 295 -9.28 -6.10 24.49
CA LYS A 295 -8.65 -7.37 24.07
C LYS A 295 -8.36 -7.42 22.55
N LEU A 296 -7.61 -6.45 22.00
CA LEU A 296 -7.18 -6.46 20.61
C LEU A 296 -5.77 -7.03 20.49
N SER A 297 -5.63 -8.19 19.85
CA SER A 297 -4.32 -8.84 19.70
C SER A 297 -3.46 -8.20 18.61
N ASN A 298 -2.13 -8.29 18.74
CA ASN A 298 -1.19 -7.87 17.69
C ASN A 298 -1.48 -8.54 16.34
N LYS A 299 -1.91 -9.81 16.37
CA LYS A 299 -2.33 -10.54 15.17
C LYS A 299 -3.54 -9.86 14.51
N THR A 300 -4.54 -9.47 15.30
CA THR A 300 -5.74 -8.78 14.80
C THR A 300 -5.40 -7.42 14.19
N MET A 301 -4.51 -6.65 14.82
CA MET A 301 -4.02 -5.38 14.26
C MET A 301 -3.29 -5.60 12.93
N GLY A 302 -2.43 -6.62 12.84
CA GLY A 302 -1.77 -7.00 11.61
C GLY A 302 -2.75 -7.41 10.50
N ASP A 303 -3.79 -8.19 10.84
CA ASP A 303 -4.84 -8.60 9.91
C ASP A 303 -5.65 -7.41 9.37
N LYS A 304 -5.93 -6.41 10.21
CA LYS A 304 -6.59 -5.15 9.84
C LYS A 304 -5.75 -4.34 8.86
N LEU A 305 -4.46 -4.15 9.17
CA LEU A 305 -3.52 -3.45 8.30
C LEU A 305 -3.33 -4.15 6.96
N ALA A 306 -3.20 -5.49 6.97
CA ALA A 306 -3.10 -6.29 5.76
C ALA A 306 -4.36 -6.18 4.90
N SER A 307 -5.53 -6.09 5.53
CA SER A 307 -6.80 -5.91 4.82
C SER A 307 -6.87 -4.55 4.11
N LEU A 308 -6.47 -3.48 4.80
CA LEU A 308 -6.38 -2.14 4.22
C LEU A 308 -5.37 -2.10 3.06
N LYS A 309 -4.19 -2.69 3.24
CA LYS A 309 -3.15 -2.78 2.21
C LYS A 309 -3.66 -3.52 0.96
N ALA A 310 -4.41 -4.61 1.12
CA ALA A 310 -4.98 -5.35 0.01
C ALA A 310 -6.02 -4.53 -0.77
N VAL A 311 -6.97 -3.89 -0.08
CA VAL A 311 -8.03 -3.09 -0.73
C VAL A 311 -7.43 -1.91 -1.50
N LEU A 312 -6.49 -1.16 -0.91
CA LEU A 312 -5.80 -0.10 -1.64
C LEU A 312 -5.00 -0.65 -2.83
N GLY A 313 -4.42 -1.84 -2.70
CA GLY A 313 -3.77 -2.54 -3.80
C GLY A 313 -4.71 -2.83 -4.97
N TRP A 314 -5.92 -3.31 -4.69
CA TRP A 314 -6.95 -3.54 -5.71
C TRP A 314 -7.38 -2.25 -6.38
N GLY A 315 -7.57 -1.17 -5.60
CA GLY A 315 -7.88 0.15 -6.18
C GLY A 315 -6.85 0.58 -7.23
N ARG A 316 -5.55 0.35 -6.95
CA ARG A 316 -4.46 0.66 -7.91
C ARG A 316 -4.46 -0.24 -9.15
N GLN A 317 -4.89 -1.49 -8.99
CA GLN A 317 -5.02 -2.43 -10.11
C GLN A 317 -6.21 -2.09 -11.00
N HIS A 318 -7.27 -1.54 -10.41
CA HIS A 318 -8.50 -1.16 -11.10
C HIS A 318 -8.41 0.20 -11.79
N ASP A 319 -7.59 1.10 -11.27
CA ASP A 319 -7.33 2.45 -11.77
C ASP A 319 -5.86 2.81 -11.56
N PHE A 320 -5.10 2.91 -12.65
CA PHE A 320 -3.67 3.25 -12.61
C PHE A 320 -3.40 4.69 -12.12
N GLY A 321 -4.40 5.57 -12.15
CA GLY A 321 -4.35 6.91 -11.57
C GLY A 321 -4.57 6.94 -10.06
N PHE A 322 -5.09 5.86 -9.47
CA PHE A 322 -5.23 5.72 -8.03
C PHE A 322 -3.87 5.40 -7.39
N PHE A 323 -3.36 6.30 -6.54
CA PHE A 323 -2.02 6.21 -5.91
C PHE A 323 -0.89 5.80 -6.90
N PRO A 324 -0.51 6.66 -7.85
CA PRO A 324 0.45 6.31 -8.90
C PRO A 324 1.83 5.96 -8.34
N GLU A 325 2.23 6.58 -7.22
CA GLU A 325 3.54 6.40 -6.58
C GLU A 325 3.66 5.13 -5.74
N GLY A 326 2.57 4.38 -5.60
CA GLY A 326 2.54 3.15 -4.81
C GLY A 326 1.53 3.20 -3.68
N ASN A 327 1.28 2.04 -3.08
CA ASN A 327 0.31 1.92 -1.99
C ASN A 327 0.82 2.68 -0.74
N PRO A 328 0.07 3.65 -0.19
CA PRO A 328 0.52 4.50 0.92
C PRO A 328 0.80 3.73 2.21
N VAL A 329 0.17 2.56 2.38
CA VAL A 329 0.24 1.71 3.58
C VAL A 329 1.34 0.63 3.43
N SER A 330 1.96 0.50 2.25
CA SER A 330 2.91 -0.59 1.96
C SER A 330 4.12 -0.66 2.90
N GLY A 331 4.61 0.50 3.37
CA GLY A 331 5.78 0.64 4.22
C GLY A 331 5.52 0.59 5.74
N ILE A 332 4.26 0.41 6.17
CA ILE A 332 3.94 0.30 7.60
C ILE A 332 4.17 -1.15 8.04
N ARG A 333 5.03 -1.34 9.05
CA ARG A 333 5.29 -2.65 9.63
C ARG A 333 4.17 -3.05 10.60
N PRO A 334 3.54 -4.22 10.42
CA PRO A 334 2.54 -4.71 11.37
C PRO A 334 3.20 -5.05 12.72
N PRO A 335 2.43 -5.01 13.83
CA PRO A 335 2.95 -5.35 15.14
C PRO A 335 3.28 -6.85 15.22
N THR A 336 4.41 -7.17 15.85
CA THR A 336 4.85 -8.55 16.04
C THR A 336 4.01 -9.23 17.11
N ALA A 337 3.36 -10.34 16.76
CA ALA A 337 2.69 -11.19 17.73
C ALA A 337 3.67 -12.26 18.23
N ARG A 338 3.72 -12.52 19.54
CA ARG A 338 4.42 -13.70 20.05
C ARG A 338 3.75 -14.95 19.48
N SER A 339 4.57 -15.88 18.99
CA SER A 339 4.05 -17.19 18.60
C SER A 339 3.59 -17.92 19.85
N ILE A 340 2.34 -18.39 19.83
CA ILE A 340 1.80 -19.24 20.88
C ILE A 340 2.35 -20.66 20.66
N PRO A 341 2.93 -21.32 21.67
CA PRO A 341 3.44 -22.69 21.55
C PRO A 341 2.39 -23.66 21.01
N GLN A 342 2.78 -24.55 20.10
CA GLN A 342 1.85 -25.49 19.44
C GLN A 342 1.09 -26.35 20.46
N GLY A 343 1.73 -26.82 21.53
CA GLY A 343 1.11 -27.64 22.58
C GLY A 343 0.04 -26.94 23.42
N SER A 344 -0.10 -25.61 23.33
CA SER A 344 -1.23 -24.89 23.96
C SER A 344 -2.47 -24.83 23.07
N ARG A 345 -2.35 -25.21 21.79
CA ARG A 345 -3.46 -25.29 20.84
C ARG A 345 -4.02 -26.71 20.70
N THR A 346 -3.34 -27.70 21.27
CA THR A 346 -3.71 -29.12 21.23
C THR A 346 -4.52 -29.49 22.47
N PHE A 347 -5.48 -30.40 22.34
CA PHE A 347 -6.10 -31.01 23.50
C PHE A 347 -5.15 -32.00 24.14
N THR A 348 -5.12 -32.03 25.47
CA THR A 348 -4.52 -33.16 26.17
C THR A 348 -5.40 -34.41 25.99
N LEU A 349 -4.81 -35.59 26.17
CA LEU A 349 -5.54 -36.85 26.13
C LEU A 349 -6.64 -36.94 27.21
N VAL A 350 -6.42 -36.28 28.36
CA VAL A 350 -7.39 -36.20 29.45
C VAL A 350 -8.59 -35.34 29.06
N GLU A 351 -8.34 -34.14 28.51
CA GLU A 351 -9.41 -33.25 28.01
C GLU A 351 -10.19 -33.93 26.87
N ALA A 352 -9.50 -34.55 25.91
CA ALA A 352 -10.12 -35.26 24.81
C ALA A 352 -11.05 -36.38 25.30
N ARG A 353 -10.60 -37.17 26.28
CA ARG A 353 -11.42 -38.22 26.91
C ARG A 353 -12.66 -37.65 27.58
N ALA A 354 -12.49 -36.61 28.39
CA ALA A 354 -13.59 -35.97 29.10
C ALA A 354 -14.66 -35.44 28.13
N ILE A 355 -14.23 -34.81 27.02
CA ILE A 355 -15.17 -34.33 26.01
C ILE A 355 -15.92 -35.50 25.35
N LEU A 356 -15.23 -36.57 24.92
CA LEU A 356 -15.91 -37.71 24.28
C LEU A 356 -16.86 -38.44 25.23
N GLN A 357 -16.52 -38.52 26.52
CA GLN A 357 -17.42 -39.07 27.55
C GLN A 357 -18.66 -38.20 27.74
N ALA A 358 -18.49 -36.88 27.83
CA ALA A 358 -19.61 -35.95 27.91
C ALA A 358 -20.53 -36.05 26.67
N CYS A 359 -19.96 -36.27 25.48
CA CYS A 359 -20.75 -36.45 24.26
C CYS A 359 -21.76 -37.59 24.37
N ARG A 360 -21.46 -38.68 25.09
CA ARG A 360 -22.36 -39.83 25.24
C ARG A 360 -23.67 -39.47 25.95
N ALA A 361 -23.67 -38.45 26.79
CA ALA A 361 -24.85 -37.98 27.52
C ALA A 361 -25.67 -36.92 26.76
N GLU A 362 -25.19 -36.43 25.62
CA GLU A 362 -25.85 -35.38 24.85
C GLU A 362 -26.87 -35.95 23.85
N THR A 363 -28.01 -35.28 23.74
CA THR A 363 -29.06 -35.61 22.77
C THR A 363 -28.95 -34.80 21.48
N GLU A 364 -28.38 -33.60 21.54
CA GLU A 364 -28.20 -32.73 20.38
C GLU A 364 -27.14 -33.33 19.43
N PRO A 365 -27.48 -33.58 18.14
CA PRO A 365 -26.59 -34.27 17.21
C PRO A 365 -25.20 -33.63 17.08
N GLU A 366 -25.12 -32.30 17.06
CA GLU A 366 -23.85 -31.58 16.95
C GLU A 366 -22.92 -31.83 18.13
N ARG A 367 -23.44 -31.97 19.35
CA ARG A 367 -22.63 -32.24 20.54
C ARG A 367 -22.34 -33.72 20.66
N ARG A 368 -23.31 -34.57 20.31
CA ARG A 368 -23.20 -36.03 20.38
C ARG A 368 -22.18 -36.59 19.39
N TRP A 369 -22.09 -36.07 18.17
CA TRP A 369 -21.34 -36.71 17.07
C TRP A 369 -20.18 -35.90 16.49
N LEU A 370 -20.22 -34.56 16.49
CA LEU A 370 -19.12 -33.78 15.88
C LEU A 370 -17.78 -34.00 16.57
N PRO A 371 -17.67 -34.02 17.92
CA PRO A 371 -16.40 -34.29 18.58
C PRO A 371 -15.82 -35.66 18.22
N TRP A 372 -16.67 -36.69 18.12
CA TRP A 372 -16.26 -38.03 17.66
C TRP A 372 -15.70 -37.99 16.24
N LEU A 373 -16.42 -37.39 15.29
CA LEU A 373 -15.95 -37.28 13.92
C LEU A 373 -14.63 -36.50 13.82
N MET A 374 -14.46 -35.43 14.61
CA MET A 374 -13.24 -34.62 14.62
C MET A 374 -12.05 -35.35 15.27
N ALA A 375 -12.27 -36.04 16.38
CA ALA A 375 -11.24 -36.75 17.13
C ALA A 375 -10.56 -37.83 16.28
N TYR A 376 -11.33 -38.58 15.49
CA TYR A 376 -10.82 -39.70 14.72
C TYR A 376 -10.42 -39.36 13.27
N SER A 377 -10.56 -38.11 12.85
CA SER A 377 -10.21 -37.67 11.48
C SER A 377 -9.32 -36.43 11.39
N GLY A 378 -9.21 -35.66 12.48
CA GLY A 378 -8.60 -34.34 12.47
C GLY A 378 -9.26 -33.35 11.50
N ALA A 379 -10.49 -33.63 11.06
CA ALA A 379 -11.24 -32.74 10.18
C ALA A 379 -11.57 -31.42 10.89
N ARG A 380 -11.61 -30.32 10.13
CA ARG A 380 -12.10 -29.05 10.67
C ARG A 380 -13.59 -29.17 10.93
N ILE A 381 -14.09 -28.52 11.97
CA ILE A 381 -15.53 -28.54 12.28
C ILE A 381 -16.41 -28.12 11.10
N ASN A 382 -16.04 -27.07 10.36
CA ASN A 382 -16.79 -26.64 9.17
C ASN A 382 -16.80 -27.69 8.05
N GLU A 383 -15.83 -28.62 8.06
CA GLU A 383 -15.88 -29.78 7.18
C GLU A 383 -16.96 -30.73 7.69
N VAL A 384 -16.83 -31.28 8.90
CA VAL A 384 -17.76 -32.31 9.40
C VAL A 384 -19.20 -31.82 9.64
N ALA A 385 -19.39 -30.56 10.05
CA ALA A 385 -20.70 -29.95 10.27
C ALA A 385 -21.52 -29.80 8.97
N GLY A 386 -20.84 -29.74 7.82
CA GLY A 386 -21.49 -29.65 6.51
C GLY A 386 -21.76 -31.01 5.84
N LEU A 387 -21.52 -32.12 6.53
CA LEU A 387 -21.80 -33.46 5.98
C LEU A 387 -23.32 -33.69 5.92
N THR A 388 -23.72 -34.37 4.85
CA THR A 388 -25.07 -34.88 4.65
C THR A 388 -25.06 -36.40 4.76
N ARG A 389 -26.22 -37.03 4.91
CA ARG A 389 -26.34 -38.49 4.87
C ARG A 389 -25.70 -39.11 3.62
N ASP A 390 -25.84 -38.46 2.47
CA ASP A 390 -25.36 -38.96 1.17
C ASP A 390 -23.83 -38.83 0.99
N ASP A 391 -23.14 -38.20 1.95
CA ASP A 391 -21.69 -38.18 1.98
C ASP A 391 -21.09 -39.45 2.60
N PHE A 392 -21.90 -40.31 3.24
CA PHE A 392 -21.48 -41.58 3.83
C PHE A 392 -21.72 -42.74 2.86
N PHE A 393 -20.76 -43.64 2.75
CA PHE A 393 -20.83 -44.81 1.87
C PHE A 393 -20.02 -45.97 2.44
N GLU A 394 -20.40 -47.18 2.06
CA GLU A 394 -19.66 -48.40 2.40
C GLU A 394 -18.82 -48.85 1.22
N ARG A 395 -17.65 -49.41 1.52
CA ARG A 395 -16.76 -50.02 0.54
C ARG A 395 -15.96 -51.13 1.21
N ASP A 396 -15.95 -52.30 0.57
CA ASP A 396 -15.15 -53.46 1.02
C ASP A 396 -15.43 -53.86 2.49
N GLY A 397 -16.66 -53.64 2.97
CA GLY A 397 -17.10 -53.92 4.35
C GLY A 397 -16.84 -52.77 5.34
N ASP A 398 -16.11 -51.73 4.94
CA ASP A 398 -15.77 -50.59 5.78
C ASP A 398 -16.63 -49.36 5.45
N SER A 399 -17.02 -48.61 6.47
CA SER A 399 -17.75 -47.34 6.32
C SER A 399 -16.80 -46.17 6.09
N PHE A 400 -17.15 -45.27 5.18
CA PHE A 400 -16.41 -44.06 4.84
C PHE A 400 -17.34 -42.86 4.73
N TYR A 401 -16.75 -41.67 4.78
CA TYR A 401 -17.42 -40.44 4.38
C TYR A 401 -16.58 -39.56 3.48
N HIS A 402 -17.24 -38.80 2.62
CA HIS A 402 -16.61 -37.97 1.62
C HIS A 402 -16.65 -36.49 2.01
N ILE A 403 -15.50 -35.93 2.35
CA ILE A 403 -15.34 -34.49 2.49
C ILE A 403 -15.17 -33.92 1.07
N ARG A 404 -16.28 -33.50 0.44
CA ARG A 404 -16.31 -32.81 -0.87
C ARG A 404 -17.12 -31.51 -0.83
N SER A 405 -17.10 -30.73 -1.91
CA SER A 405 -18.14 -29.72 -2.08
C SER A 405 -19.47 -30.44 -2.31
N ASN A 406 -20.53 -30.04 -1.60
CA ASN A 406 -21.86 -30.63 -1.72
C ASN A 406 -22.91 -29.50 -1.82
N ALA A 407 -24.20 -29.86 -1.84
CA ALA A 407 -25.31 -28.91 -1.96
C ALA A 407 -25.31 -27.83 -0.86
N VAL A 408 -24.62 -28.07 0.26
CA VAL A 408 -24.68 -27.21 1.45
C VAL A 408 -23.33 -26.69 1.91
N ARG A 409 -22.21 -27.20 1.38
CA ARG A 409 -20.84 -26.84 1.79
C ARG A 409 -19.95 -26.70 0.57
N ARG A 410 -19.26 -25.56 0.46
CA ARG A 410 -18.16 -25.37 -0.49
C ARG A 410 -16.83 -25.66 0.22
N ILE A 411 -15.96 -26.43 -0.41
CA ILE A 411 -14.57 -26.59 0.05
C ILE A 411 -13.70 -25.49 -0.58
N LYS A 412 -12.77 -24.96 0.21
CA LYS A 412 -11.86 -23.87 -0.20
C LYS A 412 -10.88 -24.26 -1.31
N THR A 413 -10.45 -25.53 -1.41
CA THR A 413 -9.55 -25.99 -2.47
C THR A 413 -9.91 -27.41 -2.91
N ARG A 414 -9.77 -27.70 -4.22
CA ARG A 414 -9.99 -29.06 -4.77
C ARG A 414 -9.06 -30.11 -4.16
N THR A 415 -7.89 -29.70 -3.68
CA THR A 415 -6.93 -30.55 -2.97
C THR A 415 -7.39 -30.98 -1.57
N SER A 416 -8.40 -30.32 -1.00
CA SER A 416 -8.96 -30.65 0.31
C SER A 416 -10.06 -31.73 0.23
N GLU A 417 -10.48 -32.12 -0.98
CA GLU A 417 -11.42 -33.22 -1.19
C GLU A 417 -10.76 -34.56 -0.86
N ARG A 418 -11.42 -35.33 0.03
CA ARG A 418 -10.86 -36.58 0.56
C ARG A 418 -11.94 -37.50 1.11
N ARG A 419 -11.71 -38.80 0.92
CA ARG A 419 -12.49 -39.87 1.56
C ARG A 419 -11.84 -40.21 2.88
N VAL A 420 -12.63 -40.27 3.94
CA VAL A 420 -12.16 -40.52 5.31
C VAL A 420 -12.82 -41.79 5.82
N PRO A 421 -12.06 -42.78 6.32
CA PRO A 421 -12.65 -43.96 6.96
C PRO A 421 -13.39 -43.55 8.22
N LEU A 422 -14.55 -44.15 8.45
CA LEU A 422 -15.29 -44.03 9.69
C LEU A 422 -14.67 -45.01 10.70
N HIS A 423 -14.18 -44.49 11.82
CA HIS A 423 -13.50 -45.32 12.80
C HIS A 423 -14.48 -46.29 13.48
N PRO A 424 -14.10 -47.57 13.75
CA PRO A 424 -14.98 -48.55 14.39
C PRO A 424 -15.61 -48.06 15.70
N ALA A 425 -14.87 -47.34 16.54
CA ALA A 425 -15.41 -46.74 17.76
C ALA A 425 -16.64 -45.83 17.49
N ILE A 426 -16.67 -45.09 16.38
CA ILE A 426 -17.82 -44.24 16.03
C ILE A 426 -19.01 -45.10 15.59
N VAL A 427 -18.75 -46.23 14.93
CA VAL A 427 -19.76 -47.20 14.54
C VAL A 427 -20.37 -47.88 15.77
N GLU A 428 -19.53 -48.31 16.71
CA GLU A 428 -19.91 -48.91 17.99
C GLU A 428 -20.75 -47.96 18.86
N GLU A 429 -20.45 -46.66 18.83
CA GLU A 429 -21.24 -45.63 19.51
C GLU A 429 -22.67 -45.46 18.94
N GLY A 430 -22.98 -46.09 17.79
CA GLY A 430 -24.32 -46.09 17.19
C GLY A 430 -24.52 -45.06 16.07
N PHE A 431 -23.45 -44.46 15.54
CA PHE A 431 -23.57 -43.38 14.56
C PHE A 431 -24.29 -43.80 13.26
N LEU A 432 -24.10 -45.05 12.81
CA LEU A 432 -24.78 -45.55 11.61
C LEU A 432 -26.30 -45.68 11.81
N ALA A 433 -26.76 -45.94 13.04
CA ALA A 433 -28.19 -45.95 13.36
C ALA A 433 -28.76 -44.53 13.27
N PHE A 434 -28.07 -43.56 13.87
CA PHE A 434 -28.40 -42.14 13.75
C PHE A 434 -28.50 -41.69 12.27
N LEU A 435 -27.55 -42.08 11.42
CA LEU A 435 -27.57 -41.73 9.98
C LEU A 435 -28.80 -42.28 9.23
N LYS A 436 -29.31 -43.45 9.62
CA LYS A 436 -30.47 -44.08 8.94
C LYS A 436 -31.75 -43.27 9.15
N GLU A 437 -31.88 -42.62 10.30
CA GLU A 437 -33.01 -41.77 10.66
C GLU A 437 -32.99 -40.41 9.95
N GLN A 438 -31.83 -39.98 9.44
CA GLN A 438 -31.71 -38.67 8.79
C GLN A 438 -32.25 -38.67 7.36
N LYS A 439 -32.83 -37.54 6.94
CA LYS A 439 -33.31 -37.33 5.57
C LYS A 439 -32.12 -37.16 4.60
N LYS A 440 -32.25 -37.74 3.41
CA LYS A 440 -31.27 -37.53 2.32
C LYS A 440 -31.25 -36.06 1.87
N GLY A 441 -30.10 -35.58 1.44
CA GLY A 441 -29.89 -34.21 0.93
C GLY A 441 -29.90 -33.10 2.00
N VAL A 442 -30.18 -33.42 3.26
CA VAL A 442 -30.22 -32.45 4.36
C VAL A 442 -28.92 -32.52 5.18
N ARG A 443 -28.50 -31.38 5.75
CA ARG A 443 -27.36 -31.35 6.68
C ARG A 443 -27.68 -32.20 7.91
N LEU A 444 -26.67 -32.93 8.38
CA LEU A 444 -26.75 -33.71 9.62
C LEU A 444 -26.74 -32.82 10.87
N PHE A 445 -26.19 -31.61 10.76
CA PHE A 445 -25.96 -30.71 11.88
C PHE A 445 -26.43 -29.29 11.56
N ASP A 446 -26.81 -28.55 12.60
CA ASP A 446 -27.24 -27.16 12.46
C ASP A 446 -26.12 -26.25 11.89
N ASN A 447 -26.51 -25.17 11.22
CA ASN A 447 -25.54 -24.24 10.63
C ASN A 447 -24.72 -23.44 11.66
N ARG A 448 -25.14 -23.41 12.92
CA ARG A 448 -24.45 -22.83 14.09
C ARG A 448 -23.77 -23.87 14.96
N ALA A 449 -23.65 -25.13 14.51
CA ALA A 449 -22.99 -26.19 15.26
C ALA A 449 -21.56 -25.81 15.71
N ASP A 450 -20.81 -25.01 14.92
CA ASP A 450 -19.49 -24.49 15.33
C ASP A 450 -19.54 -23.65 16.60
N GLU A 451 -20.53 -22.76 16.69
CA GLU A 451 -20.71 -21.86 17.81
C GLU A 451 -21.27 -22.60 19.03
N ALA A 452 -22.25 -23.49 18.80
CA ALA A 452 -22.84 -24.33 19.83
C ALA A 452 -21.77 -25.21 20.51
N LEU A 453 -20.94 -25.88 19.72
CA LEU A 453 -19.87 -26.74 20.25
C LEU A 453 -18.79 -25.93 20.97
N ARG A 454 -18.40 -24.76 20.46
CA ARG A 454 -17.43 -23.88 21.13
C ARG A 454 -17.91 -23.41 22.48
N LYS A 455 -19.18 -23.03 22.58
CA LYS A 455 -19.79 -22.58 23.84
C LYS A 455 -19.84 -23.71 24.84
N TRP A 456 -20.34 -24.88 24.43
CA TRP A 456 -20.45 -26.06 25.29
C TRP A 456 -19.08 -26.54 25.78
N VAL A 457 -18.18 -26.93 24.88
CA VAL A 457 -16.87 -27.46 25.25
C VAL A 457 -16.02 -26.41 25.99
N GLY A 458 -16.02 -25.16 25.49
CA GLY A 458 -15.17 -24.09 26.04
C GLY A 458 -15.63 -23.54 27.40
N ARG A 459 -16.92 -23.65 27.76
CA ARG A 459 -17.42 -23.15 29.04
C ARG A 459 -17.63 -24.25 30.07
N GLU A 460 -18.00 -25.45 29.64
CA GLU A 460 -18.51 -26.49 30.54
C GLU A 460 -17.48 -27.60 30.77
N LEU A 461 -16.52 -27.80 29.85
CA LEU A 461 -15.64 -28.97 29.87
C LEU A 461 -14.14 -28.65 29.92
N LEU A 462 -13.73 -27.44 29.52
CA LEU A 462 -12.32 -27.06 29.48
C LEU A 462 -11.96 -26.07 30.59
N THR A 463 -10.85 -26.36 31.28
CA THR A 463 -10.23 -25.44 32.25
C THR A 463 -9.18 -24.53 31.61
N ARG A 464 -8.73 -24.88 30.39
CA ARG A 464 -7.72 -24.15 29.60
C ARG A 464 -8.35 -23.41 28.43
N ASP A 465 -7.79 -22.27 28.05
CA ASP A 465 -8.19 -21.47 26.88
C ASP A 465 -7.68 -22.08 25.56
N VAL A 466 -8.08 -23.32 25.27
CA VAL A 466 -7.78 -24.00 24.01
C VAL A 466 -8.93 -23.74 23.04
N PRO A 467 -8.69 -23.30 21.79
CA PRO A 467 -9.74 -23.14 20.80
C PRO A 467 -10.42 -24.50 20.53
N PRO A 468 -11.68 -24.72 20.98
CA PRO A 468 -12.20 -26.08 21.10
C PRO A 468 -12.26 -26.85 19.77
N ASN A 469 -12.50 -26.12 18.68
CA ASN A 469 -12.68 -26.71 17.37
C ASN A 469 -11.36 -26.96 16.62
N HIS A 470 -10.26 -26.31 17.03
CA HIS A 470 -8.93 -26.56 16.47
C HIS A 470 -8.10 -27.51 17.33
N GLY A 471 -8.46 -27.68 18.62
CA GLY A 471 -7.81 -28.61 19.54
C GLY A 471 -7.78 -30.05 19.04
N TRP A 472 -8.91 -30.54 18.51
CA TRP A 472 -9.02 -31.90 17.95
C TRP A 472 -8.06 -32.16 16.80
N ARG A 473 -7.95 -31.19 15.89
CA ARG A 473 -7.08 -31.31 14.72
C ARG A 473 -5.62 -31.36 15.13
N HIS A 474 -5.20 -30.48 16.03
CA HIS A 474 -3.83 -30.48 16.54
C HIS A 474 -3.51 -31.78 17.27
N LEU A 475 -4.43 -32.29 18.11
CA LEU A 475 -4.23 -33.56 18.81
C LEU A 475 -4.09 -34.71 17.81
N PHE A 476 -4.94 -34.76 16.79
CA PHE A 476 -4.85 -35.77 15.74
C PHE A 476 -3.52 -35.70 14.96
N GLU A 477 -3.08 -34.49 14.59
CA GLU A 477 -1.80 -34.25 13.91
C GLU A 477 -0.61 -34.68 14.79
N ASP A 478 -0.63 -34.33 16.09
CA ASP A 478 0.40 -34.72 17.06
C ASP A 478 0.44 -36.25 17.24
N LEU A 479 -0.71 -36.92 17.37
CA LEU A 479 -0.81 -38.38 17.47
C LEU A 479 -0.31 -39.10 16.22
N CYS A 480 -0.65 -38.60 15.02
CA CYS A 480 -0.16 -39.17 13.77
C CYS A 480 1.37 -39.03 13.63
N THR A 481 1.90 -37.87 14.05
CA THR A 481 3.34 -37.58 14.02
C THR A 481 4.08 -38.51 14.99
N ASN A 482 3.58 -38.67 16.22
CA ASN A 482 4.13 -39.58 17.21
C ASN A 482 4.08 -41.05 16.78
N ALA A 483 3.08 -41.43 15.98
CA ALA A 483 2.97 -42.76 15.37
C ALA A 483 3.87 -42.95 14.12
N GLY A 484 4.77 -42.01 13.83
CA GLY A 484 5.74 -42.11 12.74
C GLY A 484 5.20 -41.76 11.35
N ARG A 485 4.02 -41.12 11.23
CA ARG A 485 3.50 -40.65 9.94
C ARG A 485 3.95 -39.21 9.69
N ARG A 486 4.55 -38.91 8.53
CA ARG A 486 5.25 -37.64 8.28
C ARG A 486 4.33 -36.48 7.94
N SER A 487 3.04 -36.70 7.63
CA SER A 487 2.08 -35.60 7.47
C SER A 487 0.60 -35.99 7.65
N TYR A 488 -0.24 -35.00 7.98
CA TYR A 488 -1.71 -35.11 7.92
C TYR A 488 -2.20 -35.57 6.54
N ALA A 489 -1.51 -35.16 5.47
CA ALA A 489 -1.81 -35.59 4.12
C ALA A 489 -1.56 -37.09 3.95
N GLU A 490 -0.48 -37.66 4.49
CA GLU A 490 -0.24 -39.12 4.45
C GLU A 490 -1.19 -39.91 5.36
N ALA A 491 -1.53 -39.37 6.54
CA ALA A 491 -2.51 -39.96 7.44
C ALA A 491 -3.93 -39.98 6.82
N SER A 492 -4.29 -38.93 6.07
CA SER A 492 -5.58 -38.80 5.39
C SER A 492 -5.59 -39.35 3.95
N ALA A 493 -4.44 -39.53 3.30
CA ALA A 493 -4.32 -39.98 1.89
C ALA A 493 -4.07 -41.48 1.74
N MET A 494 -4.08 -42.28 2.82
CA MET A 494 -4.18 -43.74 2.66
C MET A 494 -5.49 -44.20 1.98
N ALA A 495 -6.41 -43.29 1.66
CA ALA A 495 -7.55 -43.54 0.77
C ALA A 495 -7.28 -43.22 -0.74
N LYS A 496 -6.10 -42.70 -1.12
CA LYS A 496 -5.76 -42.38 -2.53
C LYS A 496 -4.95 -43.45 -3.24
N VAL A 497 -4.34 -44.40 -2.53
CA VAL A 497 -3.65 -45.55 -3.13
C VAL A 497 -4.54 -46.77 -2.94
N LEU A 498 -5.45 -47.00 -3.89
CA LEU A 498 -6.06 -48.30 -4.11
C LEU A 498 -5.19 -49.02 -5.16
N PRO A 499 -4.35 -50.01 -4.79
CA PRO A 499 -3.82 -50.92 -5.79
C PRO A 499 -4.98 -51.74 -6.33
N ARG A 500 -5.02 -51.91 -7.66
CA ARG A 500 -5.87 -52.90 -8.33
C ARG A 500 -5.63 -54.27 -7.71
N SER A 501 -6.71 -55.02 -7.55
CA SER A 501 -6.78 -56.36 -6.97
C SER A 501 -5.64 -57.29 -7.40
N SER A 502 -4.97 -57.89 -6.43
CA SER A 502 -4.55 -59.29 -6.51
C SER A 502 -4.32 -59.81 -5.10
N ARG A 503 -5.21 -60.72 -4.67
CA ARG A 503 -5.09 -61.71 -3.60
C ARG A 503 -4.01 -61.43 -2.53
N GLY A 504 -4.46 -60.97 -1.38
CA GLY A 504 -3.67 -60.92 -0.15
C GLY A 504 -4.45 -60.15 0.91
N THR A 505 -5.02 -60.86 1.87
CA THR A 505 -5.66 -60.30 3.06
C THR A 505 -4.68 -59.41 3.81
N ARG A 506 -4.73 -58.10 3.56
CA ARG A 506 -4.27 -57.06 4.49
C ARG A 506 -5.48 -56.26 4.90
N THR A 507 -5.96 -56.53 6.11
CA THR A 507 -6.83 -55.63 6.85
C THR A 507 -6.18 -54.25 6.90
N ILE A 508 -6.82 -53.25 6.30
CA ILE A 508 -6.40 -51.85 6.43
C ILE A 508 -6.82 -51.41 7.83
N SER A 509 -5.96 -51.63 8.82
CA SER A 509 -6.15 -51.09 10.15
C SER A 509 -6.08 -49.56 10.09
N SER A 510 -7.14 -48.90 10.55
CA SER A 510 -7.11 -47.47 10.81
C SER A 510 -5.92 -47.12 11.72
N PRO A 511 -5.31 -45.92 11.63
CA PRO A 511 -4.10 -45.55 12.37
C PRO A 511 -4.26 -45.51 13.90
N CYS A 512 -5.46 -45.81 14.39
CA CYS A 512 -5.91 -45.80 15.77
C CYS A 512 -6.11 -47.22 16.33
N SER A 513 -5.39 -48.23 15.85
CA SER A 513 -5.40 -49.55 16.51
C SER A 513 -4.76 -49.52 17.91
N SER A 514 -3.94 -48.51 18.24
CA SER A 514 -3.47 -48.20 19.61
C SER A 514 -4.41 -47.27 20.40
N VAL A 515 -5.51 -46.84 19.78
CA VAL A 515 -6.64 -46.11 20.39
C VAL A 515 -7.81 -47.08 20.67
N SER A 516 -7.50 -48.37 20.71
CA SER A 516 -8.40 -49.39 21.22
C SER A 516 -8.58 -49.17 22.74
N ARG A 517 -9.78 -48.70 23.11
CA ARG A 517 -10.26 -48.41 24.48
C ARG A 517 -9.86 -47.04 25.04
N TRP A 518 -10.41 -45.98 24.45
CA TRP A 518 -11.01 -44.96 25.33
C TRP A 518 -12.25 -45.62 25.94
N GLY A 519 -12.14 -46.01 27.22
CA GLY A 519 -13.09 -46.89 27.93
C GLY A 519 -14.57 -46.61 27.71
#